data_AF-A0AAI8WBW1-F1
#
_entry.id   AF-A0AAI8WBW1-F1
#
_cell.length_a   1.000
_cell.length_b   1.000
_cell.length_c   1.000
_cell.angle_alpha   90.00
_cell.angle_beta   90.00
_cell.angle_gamma   90.00
#
_symmetry.space_group_name_H-M   'P 1'
#
loop_
_entity.id
_entity.type
_entity.pdbx_description
1 polymer ?
#
loop_
_entity_poly.entity_id
_entity_poly.type
_entity_poly.pdbx_seq_one_letter_code
_entity_poly.pdbx_strand_id
1 'polypeptide(L)'
;MLTHYRKENRKIAMGLLSFHKKLNAESSLLKEIDTYESAEDYELFFYTPEDSTNIQGIIGVHWNDKDQMTIHDISLNPSYRGRISGFKC
;
A
#
# COMPACT_ATOMS: atom_id res chain seq x y z
N MET A 1 -3.50 -0.80 -13.46
CA MET A 1 -4.41 0.28 -13.04
C MET A 1 -4.22 0.59 -11.56
N LEU A 2 -4.13 1.88 -11.20
CA LEU A 2 -4.08 2.35 -9.81
C LEU A 2 -5.46 2.89 -9.40
N THR A 3 -5.92 2.54 -8.20
CA THR A 3 -7.20 3.01 -7.67
C THR A 3 -7.03 3.56 -6.25
N HIS A 4 -7.77 4.62 -5.90
CA HIS A 4 -7.71 5.19 -4.55
C HIS A 4 -8.27 4.20 -3.52
N TYR A 5 -7.61 4.16 -2.36
CA TYR A 5 -8.09 3.44 -1.20
C TYR A 5 -9.45 3.99 -0.72
N ARG A 6 -10.29 3.09 -0.23
CA ARG A 6 -11.56 3.41 0.44
C ARG A 6 -11.62 2.62 1.73
N LYS A 7 -12.24 3.19 2.78
CA LYS A 7 -12.36 2.56 4.11
C LYS A 7 -13.02 1.18 4.07
N GLU A 8 -13.90 0.93 3.10
CA GLU A 8 -14.51 -0.37 2.84
C GLU A 8 -13.47 -1.48 2.57
N ASN A 9 -12.33 -1.11 1.96
CA ASN A 9 -11.24 -2.02 1.60
C ASN A 9 -10.16 -2.14 2.68
N ARG A 10 -10.41 -1.65 3.90
CA ARG A 10 -9.45 -1.66 5.03
C ARG A 10 -8.87 -3.05 5.31
N LYS A 11 -9.69 -4.10 5.27
CA LYS A 11 -9.22 -5.48 5.49
C LYS A 11 -8.20 -5.93 4.44
N ILE A 12 -8.43 -5.58 3.17
CA ILE A 12 -7.52 -5.93 2.07
C ILE A 12 -6.22 -5.13 2.18
N ALA A 13 -6.33 -3.82 2.52
CA ALA A 13 -5.16 -2.97 2.75
C ALA A 13 -4.29 -3.49 3.89
N MET A 14 -4.87 -3.83 5.04
CA MET A 14 -4.14 -4.43 6.16
C MET A 14 -3.47 -5.75 5.77
N GLY A 15 -4.16 -6.60 5.00
CA GLY A 15 -3.58 -7.83 4.47
C GLY A 15 -2.35 -7.56 3.60
N LEU A 16 -2.42 -6.56 2.72
CA LEU A 16 -1.30 -6.20 1.85
C LEU A 16 -0.14 -5.52 2.61
N LEU A 17 -0.44 -4.63 3.55
CA LEU A 17 0.54 -3.98 4.42
C LEU A 17 1.24 -4.96 5.35
N SER A 18 0.58 -6.07 5.75
CA SER A 18 1.22 -7.11 6.55
C SER A 18 2.38 -7.82 5.83
N PHE A 19 2.44 -7.75 4.50
CA PHE A 19 3.59 -8.23 3.73
C PHE A 19 4.79 -7.29 3.77
N HIS A 20 4.61 -6.06 4.25
CA HIS A 20 5.71 -5.14 4.52
C HIS A 20 6.52 -5.67 5.71
N LYS A 21 7.78 -6.05 5.49
CA LYS A 21 8.65 -6.73 6.47
C LYS A 21 8.78 -6.00 7.83
N LYS A 22 8.43 -4.72 7.90
CA LYS A 22 8.53 -3.85 9.08
C LYS A 22 7.27 -3.87 9.97
N LEU A 23 6.14 -4.41 9.49
CA LEU A 23 4.83 -4.32 10.12
C LEU A 23 4.30 -5.70 10.59
N ASN A 24 5.17 -6.53 11.16
CA ASN A 24 4.81 -7.89 11.61
C ASN A 24 3.91 -7.92 12.87
N ALA A 25 3.71 -6.79 13.54
CA ALA A 25 2.81 -6.70 14.69
C ALA A 25 1.45 -6.14 14.25
N GLU A 26 0.37 -6.84 14.58
CA GLU A 26 -1.01 -6.44 14.27
C GLU A 26 -1.35 -5.03 14.78
N SER A 27 -0.79 -4.65 15.92
CA SER A 27 -0.93 -3.31 16.50
C SER A 27 -0.26 -2.21 15.68
N SER A 28 0.83 -2.52 14.98
CA SER A 28 1.51 -1.58 14.08
C SER A 28 0.69 -1.35 12.82
N LEU A 29 0.10 -2.40 12.23
CA LEU A 29 -0.76 -2.28 11.05
C LEU A 29 -2.00 -1.43 11.29
N LEU A 30 -2.63 -1.60 12.46
CA LEU A 30 -3.78 -0.79 12.84
C LEU A 30 -3.42 0.70 12.99
N LYS A 31 -2.25 1.01 13.56
CA LYS A 31 -1.77 2.40 13.68
C LYS A 31 -1.40 3.01 12.34
N GLU A 32 -0.77 2.23 11.46
CA GLU A 32 -0.38 2.70 10.13
C GLU A 32 -1.64 3.10 9.34
N ILE A 33 -2.62 2.19 9.24
CA ILE A 33 -3.84 2.48 8.47
C ILE A 33 -4.69 3.58 9.10
N ASP A 34 -4.66 3.71 10.42
CA ASP A 34 -5.30 4.82 11.14
C ASP A 34 -4.64 6.17 10.81
N THR A 35 -3.31 6.19 10.65
CA THR A 35 -2.56 7.36 10.19
C THR A 35 -2.96 7.74 8.76
N TYR A 36 -3.03 6.76 7.85
CA TYR A 36 -3.51 6.97 6.49
C TYR A 36 -4.99 7.37 6.39
N GLU A 37 -5.81 7.06 7.41
CA GLU A 37 -7.22 7.47 7.45
C GLU A 37 -7.46 8.81 8.15
N SER A 38 -6.55 9.22 9.03
CA SER A 38 -6.70 10.41 9.88
C SER A 38 -5.92 11.62 9.37
N ALA A 39 -4.83 11.40 8.62
CA ALA A 39 -4.02 12.47 8.06
C ALA A 39 -4.43 12.72 6.60
N GLU A 40 -4.77 13.98 6.29
CA GLU A 40 -5.16 14.39 4.92
C GLU A 40 -4.00 14.32 3.93
N ASP A 41 -2.77 14.44 4.41
CA ASP A 41 -1.55 14.40 3.59
C ASP A 41 -1.13 12.96 3.22
N TYR A 42 -1.79 11.96 3.80
CA TYR A 42 -1.47 10.55 3.55
C TYR A 42 -2.51 9.94 2.62
N GLU A 43 -2.03 9.36 1.52
CA GLU A 43 -2.88 8.66 0.56
C GLU A 43 -2.44 7.23 0.36
N LEU A 44 -3.42 6.33 0.24
CA LEU A 44 -3.22 4.94 -0.11
C LEU A 44 -3.80 4.65 -1.49
N PHE A 45 -3.04 3.92 -2.29
CA PHE A 45 -3.43 3.46 -3.61
C PHE A 45 -3.33 1.95 -3.70
N PHE A 46 -4.28 1.36 -4.39
CA PHE A 46 -4.26 -0.04 -4.76
C PHE A 46 -3.77 -0.21 -6.18
N TYR A 47 -2.92 -1.22 -6.37
CA TYR A 47 -2.45 -1.63 -7.68
C TYR A 47 -3.17 -2.90 -8.13
N THR A 48 -3.85 -2.79 -9.27
CA THR A 48 -4.54 -3.90 -9.94
C THR A 48 -3.90 -4.11 -11.31
N PRO A 49 -3.33 -5.29 -11.62
CA PRO A 49 -2.76 -5.59 -12.93
C PRO A 49 -3.86 -5.60 -14.01
N GLU A 50 -3.50 -5.33 -15.26
CA GLU A 50 -4.47 -5.41 -16.37
C GLU A 50 -4.96 -6.84 -16.61
N ASP A 51 -4.12 -7.83 -16.32
CA ASP A 51 -4.44 -9.26 -16.46
C ASP A 51 -5.31 -9.82 -15.31
N SER A 52 -5.74 -9.00 -14.34
CA SER A 52 -6.40 -9.46 -13.11
C SER A 52 -7.41 -8.46 -12.56
N THR A 53 -8.58 -8.92 -12.14
CA THR A 53 -9.58 -8.10 -11.42
C THR A 53 -9.29 -7.94 -9.92
N ASN A 54 -8.33 -8.68 -9.39
CA ASN A 54 -7.93 -8.60 -7.99
C ASN A 54 -6.82 -7.58 -7.74
N ILE A 55 -6.94 -6.88 -6.61
CA ILE A 55 -5.90 -6.00 -6.07
C ILE A 55 -4.67 -6.86 -5.74
N GLN A 56 -3.52 -6.49 -6.30
CA GLN A 56 -2.25 -7.21 -6.10
C GLN A 56 -1.18 -6.39 -5.40
N GLY A 57 -1.41 -5.10 -5.18
CA GLY A 57 -0.45 -4.25 -4.50
C GLY A 57 -1.10 -3.09 -3.78
N ILE A 58 -0.32 -2.50 -2.89
CA ILE A 58 -0.65 -1.28 -2.18
C ILE A 58 0.55 -0.34 -2.20
N ILE A 59 0.27 0.95 -2.37
CA ILE A 59 1.25 2.03 -2.41
C ILE A 59 0.77 3.10 -1.45
N GLY A 60 1.54 3.35 -0.40
CA GLY A 60 1.34 4.42 0.58
C GLY A 60 2.20 5.62 0.25
N VAL A 61 1.55 6.76 0.15
CA VAL A 61 2.09 8.02 -0.31
C VAL A 61 1.85 9.07 0.77
N HIS A 62 2.83 9.94 0.99
CA HIS A 62 2.75 11.07 1.89
C HIS A 62 3.13 12.34 1.13
N TRP A 63 2.25 13.33 1.18
CA TRP A 63 2.44 14.65 0.60
C TRP A 63 3.11 15.55 1.64
N ASN A 64 4.42 15.77 1.52
CA ASN A 64 5.16 16.60 2.49
C ASN A 64 4.96 18.10 2.22
N ASP A 65 4.78 18.49 0.95
CA ASP A 65 4.63 19.87 0.47
C ASP A 65 3.84 19.88 -0.84
N LYS A 66 3.43 21.07 -1.33
CA LYS A 66 2.62 21.22 -2.56
C LYS A 66 3.21 20.56 -3.82
N ASP A 67 4.53 20.35 -3.86
CA ASP A 67 5.23 19.76 -5.02
C ASP A 67 6.10 18.54 -4.67
N GLN A 68 6.04 18.03 -3.42
CA GLN A 68 6.85 16.89 -3.00
C GLN A 68 6.01 15.76 -2.43
N MET A 69 6.19 14.59 -3.04
CA MET A 69 5.49 13.37 -2.70
C MET A 69 6.53 12.30 -2.31
N THR A 70 6.40 11.74 -1.11
CA THR A 70 7.24 10.65 -0.64
C THR A 70 6.45 9.36 -0.64
N ILE A 71 7.02 8.31 -1.23
CA ILE A 71 6.42 6.98 -1.17
C ILE A 71 7.00 6.29 0.06
N HIS A 72 6.15 6.04 1.06
CA HIS A 72 6.54 5.45 2.34
C HIS A 72 6.43 3.93 2.33
N ASP A 73 5.34 3.40 1.77
CA ASP A 73 5.04 1.98 1.80
C ASP A 73 4.77 1.45 0.40
N ILE A 74 5.50 0.41 0.00
CA ILE A 74 5.21 -0.34 -1.22
C ILE A 74 5.16 -1.80 -0.85
N SER A 75 4.00 -2.43 -1.02
CA SER A 75 3.82 -3.86 -0.79
C SER A 75 3.06 -4.51 -1.93
N LEU A 76 3.52 -5.69 -2.32
CA LEU A 76 2.98 -6.47 -3.43
C LEU A 76 2.71 -7.89 -2.95
N ASN A 77 1.61 -8.45 -3.43
CA ASN A 77 1.23 -9.83 -3.16
C ASN A 77 2.36 -10.79 -3.61
N PRO A 78 2.87 -11.68 -2.72
CA PRO A 78 3.95 -12.61 -3.04
C PRO A 78 3.70 -13.46 -4.29
N SER A 79 2.45 -13.80 -4.60
CA SER A 79 2.10 -14.56 -5.81
C SER A 79 2.50 -13.86 -7.12
N TYR A 80 2.69 -12.54 -7.08
CA TYR A 80 3.14 -11.73 -8.22
C TYR A 80 4.64 -11.36 -8.15
N ARG A 81 5.36 -11.65 -7.05
CA ARG A 81 6.81 -11.41 -6.95
C ARG A 81 7.61 -12.14 -8.02
N GLY A 82 7.10 -13.25 -8.56
CA GLY A 82 7.75 -14.02 -9.61
C GLY A 82 7.88 -13.30 -10.96
N ARG A 83 7.15 -12.20 -11.20
CA ARG A 83 7.19 -11.46 -12.48
C ARG A 83 7.98 -10.14 -12.40
N ILE A 84 8.45 -9.76 -11.20
CA ILE A 84 9.23 -8.55 -10.96
C ILE A 84 10.68 -8.96 -10.71
N SER A 85 11.38 -9.36 -11.77
CA SER A 85 12.82 -9.62 -11.74
C SER A 85 13.68 -8.34 -11.65
N GLY A 86 13.12 -7.20 -11.25
CA GLY A 86 13.84 -5.94 -11.30
C GLY A 86 13.29 -4.91 -10.33
N PHE A 87 13.71 -4.99 -9.07
CA PHE A 87 14.09 -3.83 -8.25
C PHE A 87 14.99 -4.39 -7.14
N LYS A 88 16.27 -4.57 -7.48
CA LYS A 88 17.34 -4.70 -6.49
C LYS A 88 17.78 -3.28 -6.15
N CYS A 89 17.71 -2.96 -4.86
CA CYS A 89 18.36 -1.79 -4.27
C CYS A 89 19.88 -1.83 -4.52
#